data_AF-A0A9E4RK51-F1
#
_entry.id   AF-A0A9E4RK51-F1
#
_cell.length_a   1.000
_cell.length_b   1.000
_cell.length_c   1.000
_cell.angle_alpha   90.00
_cell.angle_beta   90.00
_cell.angle_gamma   90.00
#
_symmetry.space_group_name_H-M   'P 1'
#
loop_
_entity.id
_entity.type
_entity.pdbx_description
1 polymer ?
#
loop_
_entity_poly.entity_id
_entity_poly.type
_entity_poly.pdbx_seq_one_letter_code
_entity_poly.pdbx_strand_id
1 'polypeptide(L)'
;MTGNLLGFFIFWGIWLLVPLMIDGTTAISYFIGAWKYERSHRRKRAAFQLESFPSVAVIVPVFNGESYLANCLAALRAQTYPLDKLHVVVVDNHSTDATREVFHVEQAKPFDGRMELISLAFRGKAWALNAGIYMADSDFVCNVDSDTLLREDAIYNMVRAFVMDPKLAAATGTVEVMRPARDDIHPLRKAMAEAEFVEYHVAFRIGRQFQSVTKSLFTLAGAFSFFRKEVLLQTSLYSNTTVAEDTNLTFEVYQNFPGMHVLTVAEAVAYVEPAPDLGSLYSQRVRWQRGELEVMSLYPQYLRRNPFKLSGVSTVKSLLIDHTLAFPRVVWTFLFPMMFFMGYPLSLVFSAMVAMYVAYVAIDALYMIVGFVLSEGESRRRMRGAWWVFAILPIFRYMTFWFRFGGFLEVLMEPPQWRVRNPWMQTLEGLLQLRGSVFALFTHLSHTRLVATLTHMLKGG
;
A
#
# COMPACT_ATOMS: atom_id res chain seq x y z
N MET A 1 9.10 20.52 46.12
CA MET A 1 9.96 19.88 45.10
C MET A 1 9.29 18.70 44.39
N THR A 2 8.50 17.87 45.07
CA THR A 2 7.80 16.71 44.48
C THR A 2 6.75 17.08 43.41
N GLY A 3 6.03 18.20 43.57
CA GLY A 3 5.03 18.66 42.59
C GLY A 3 5.59 19.04 41.21
N ASN A 4 6.80 19.63 41.16
CA ASN A 4 7.45 20.00 39.89
C ASN A 4 8.00 18.79 39.14
N LEU A 5 8.50 17.78 39.85
CA LEU A 5 8.97 16.54 39.24
C LEU A 5 7.80 15.72 38.68
N LEU A 6 6.71 15.59 39.44
CA LEU A 6 5.52 14.88 38.97
C LEU A 6 4.92 15.57 37.73
N GLY A 7 4.77 16.90 37.76
CA GLY A 7 4.30 17.67 36.60
C GLY A 7 5.22 17.53 35.38
N PHE A 8 6.53 17.51 35.59
CA PHE A 8 7.51 17.26 34.53
C PHE A 8 7.33 15.86 33.91
N PHE A 9 7.25 14.80 34.73
CA PHE A 9 7.07 13.44 34.23
C PHE A 9 5.71 13.23 33.55
N ILE A 10 4.63 13.84 34.05
CA ILE A 10 3.32 13.77 33.41
C ILE A 10 3.36 14.47 32.05
N PHE A 11 3.91 15.68 31.99
CA PHE A 11 4.02 16.44 30.74
C PHE A 11 4.80 15.67 29.68
N TRP A 12 6.04 15.27 29.98
CA TRP A 12 6.89 14.55 29.04
C TRP A 12 6.38 13.13 28.75
N GLY A 13 5.74 12.50 29.74
CA GLY A 13 5.06 11.23 29.59
C GLY A 13 3.99 11.29 28.50
N ILE A 14 3.13 12.31 28.50
CA ILE A 14 2.07 12.44 27.48
C ILE A 14 2.63 12.49 26.05
N TRP A 15 3.75 13.18 25.84
CA TRP A 15 4.36 13.33 24.51
C TRP A 15 5.16 12.10 24.06
N LEU A 16 5.83 11.44 25.00
CA LEU A 16 6.75 10.34 24.67
C LEU A 16 6.13 8.95 24.87
N LEU A 17 4.96 8.85 25.51
CA LEU A 17 4.30 7.57 25.79
C LEU A 17 4.08 6.77 24.50
N VAL A 18 3.42 7.36 23.52
CA VAL A 18 3.08 6.65 22.28
C VAL A 18 4.33 6.35 21.43
N PRO A 19 5.25 7.30 21.13
CA PRO A 19 6.48 6.98 20.42
C PRO A 19 7.28 5.86 21.11
N LEU A 20 7.48 5.92 22.43
CA LEU A 20 8.35 4.97 23.12
C LEU A 20 7.65 3.65 23.46
N MET A 21 6.43 3.69 24.01
CA MET A 21 5.73 2.49 24.50
C MET A 21 4.96 1.77 23.40
N ILE A 22 4.50 2.45 22.36
CA ILE A 22 3.72 1.82 21.28
C ILE A 22 4.62 1.59 20.07
N ASP A 23 5.14 2.67 19.49
CA ASP A 23 5.91 2.57 18.25
C ASP A 23 7.27 1.90 18.48
N GLY A 24 7.95 2.23 19.58
CA GLY A 24 9.21 1.63 19.99
C GLY A 24 9.08 0.13 20.33
N THR A 25 8.08 -0.26 21.11
CA THR A 25 7.87 -1.69 21.43
C THR A 25 7.44 -2.49 20.20
N THR A 26 6.63 -1.90 19.31
CA THR A 26 6.26 -2.50 18.03
C THR A 26 7.50 -2.71 17.16
N ALA A 27 8.37 -1.71 17.04
CA ALA A 27 9.63 -1.80 16.30
C ALA A 27 10.52 -2.94 16.82
N ILE A 28 10.67 -3.05 18.14
CA ILE A 28 11.43 -4.13 18.78
C ILE A 28 10.77 -5.50 18.51
N SER A 29 9.45 -5.59 18.62
CA SER A 29 8.71 -6.84 18.36
C SER A 29 8.87 -7.32 16.91
N TYR A 30 8.81 -6.38 15.97
CA TYR A 30 8.99 -6.60 14.54
C TYR A 30 10.43 -7.03 14.25
N PHE A 31 11.41 -6.39 14.86
CA PHE A 31 12.82 -6.80 14.77
C PHE A 31 13.02 -8.24 15.24
N ILE A 32 12.57 -8.57 16.45
CA ILE A 32 12.74 -9.91 17.03
C ILE A 32 12.06 -10.95 16.15
N GLY A 33 10.85 -10.67 15.66
CA GLY A 33 10.12 -11.61 14.81
C GLY A 33 10.76 -11.79 13.44
N ALA A 34 11.20 -10.71 12.78
CA ALA A 34 11.90 -10.80 11.50
C ALA A 34 13.25 -11.52 11.64
N TRP A 35 14.02 -11.23 12.68
CA TRP A 35 15.28 -11.92 12.96
C TRP A 35 15.10 -13.41 13.23
N LYS A 36 14.09 -13.78 14.05
CA LYS A 36 13.75 -15.20 14.29
C LYS A 36 13.32 -15.89 13.01
N TYR A 37 12.48 -15.26 12.20
CA TYR A 37 12.01 -15.80 10.93
C TYR A 37 13.16 -16.08 9.98
N GLU A 38 14.01 -15.08 9.76
CA GLU A 38 15.14 -15.18 8.85
C GLU A 38 16.09 -16.30 9.31
N ARG A 39 16.41 -16.35 10.61
CA ARG A 39 17.26 -17.40 11.16
C ARG A 39 16.69 -18.81 10.99
N SER A 40 15.38 -18.99 11.16
CA SER A 40 14.76 -20.33 11.06
C SER A 40 14.52 -20.78 9.63
N HIS A 41 14.21 -19.87 8.70
CA HIS A 41 13.82 -20.22 7.33
C HIS A 41 14.98 -20.14 6.34
N ARG A 42 15.98 -19.27 6.54
CA ARG A 42 17.10 -19.09 5.59
C ARG A 42 17.83 -20.39 5.28
N ARG A 43 18.16 -21.19 6.30
CA ARG A 43 18.86 -22.47 6.09
C ARG A 43 18.02 -23.48 5.32
N LYS A 44 16.74 -23.60 5.66
CA LYS A 44 15.81 -24.51 4.98
C LYS A 44 15.62 -24.11 3.52
N ARG A 45 15.41 -22.81 3.26
CA ARG A 45 15.26 -22.25 1.92
C ARG A 45 16.52 -22.44 1.06
N ALA A 46 17.70 -22.18 1.62
CA ALA A 46 18.97 -22.32 0.90
C ALA A 46 19.31 -23.77 0.54
N ALA A 47 18.88 -24.73 1.38
CA ALA A 47 19.11 -26.16 1.13
C ALA A 47 18.09 -26.79 0.18
N PHE A 48 16.92 -26.17 -0.01
CA PHE A 48 15.85 -26.73 -0.82
C PHE A 48 16.00 -26.35 -2.29
N GLN A 49 16.05 -27.37 -3.15
CA GLN A 49 16.07 -27.24 -4.60
C GLN A 49 14.77 -27.83 -5.18
N LEU A 50 14.24 -27.20 -6.23
CA LEU A 50 13.07 -27.74 -6.93
C LEU A 50 13.47 -28.98 -7.73
N GLU A 51 12.81 -30.10 -7.44
CA GLU A 51 12.92 -31.34 -8.23
C GLU A 51 11.90 -31.39 -9.38
N SER A 52 10.79 -30.67 -9.24
CA SER A 52 9.76 -30.52 -10.26
C SER A 52 9.43 -29.05 -10.48
N PHE A 53 9.01 -28.73 -11.70
CA PHE A 53 8.68 -27.38 -12.14
C PHE A 53 7.21 -27.33 -12.61
N PRO A 54 6.26 -27.11 -11.67
CA PRO A 54 4.84 -26.94 -12.00
C PRO A 54 4.61 -25.76 -12.94
N SER A 55 3.55 -25.83 -13.73
CA SER A 55 3.19 -24.76 -14.65
C SER A 55 2.72 -23.50 -13.90
N VAL A 56 3.08 -22.32 -14.44
CA VAL A 56 2.71 -21.02 -13.87
C VAL A 56 2.08 -20.15 -14.95
N ALA A 57 0.85 -19.70 -14.71
CA ALA A 57 0.23 -18.66 -15.51
C ALA A 57 0.51 -17.30 -14.89
N VAL A 58 1.06 -16.36 -15.65
CA VAL A 58 1.29 -14.97 -15.24
C VAL A 58 0.25 -14.07 -15.92
N ILE A 59 -0.66 -13.53 -15.13
CA ILE A 59 -1.71 -12.62 -15.58
C ILE A 59 -1.19 -11.19 -15.47
N VAL A 60 -1.24 -10.46 -16.59
CA VAL A 60 -0.78 -9.07 -16.68
C VAL A 60 -1.93 -8.19 -17.19
N PRO A 61 -2.77 -7.61 -16.30
CA PRO A 61 -3.78 -6.65 -16.70
C PRO A 61 -3.09 -5.35 -17.14
N VAL A 62 -3.47 -4.83 -18.31
CA VAL A 62 -2.89 -3.60 -18.87
C VAL A 62 -3.97 -2.64 -19.33
N PHE A 63 -3.83 -1.36 -18.98
CA PHE A 63 -4.68 -0.28 -19.47
C PHE A 63 -3.81 0.93 -19.79
N ASN A 64 -3.73 1.29 -21.07
CA ASN A 64 -2.88 2.36 -21.56
C ASN A 64 -1.42 2.23 -21.06
N GLY A 65 -0.80 1.11 -21.44
CA GLY A 65 0.53 0.69 -20.99
C GLY A 65 1.63 0.80 -22.05
N GLU A 66 1.45 1.63 -23.06
CA GLU A 66 2.46 1.85 -24.12
C GLU A 66 3.86 2.13 -23.55
N SER A 67 3.97 2.89 -22.45
CA SER A 67 5.26 3.30 -21.89
C SER A 67 5.95 2.26 -20.98
N TYR A 68 5.25 1.24 -20.50
CA TYR A 68 5.77 0.34 -19.45
C TYR A 68 5.60 -1.16 -19.74
N LEU A 69 4.64 -1.57 -20.59
CA LEU A 69 4.36 -2.98 -20.88
C LEU A 69 5.60 -3.71 -21.42
N ALA A 70 6.38 -3.06 -22.28
CA ALA A 70 7.60 -3.66 -22.86
C ALA A 70 8.61 -4.09 -21.79
N ASN A 71 8.81 -3.26 -20.76
CA ASN A 71 9.73 -3.56 -19.66
C ASN A 71 9.22 -4.71 -18.80
N CYS A 72 7.90 -4.75 -18.52
CA CYS A 72 7.28 -5.85 -17.79
C CYS A 72 7.46 -7.18 -18.52
N LEU A 73 7.16 -7.24 -19.82
CA LEU A 73 7.32 -8.46 -20.63
C LEU A 73 8.79 -8.87 -20.78
N ALA A 74 9.71 -7.90 -20.88
CA ALA A 74 11.14 -8.18 -20.86
C ALA A 74 11.59 -8.82 -19.52
N ALA A 75 11.09 -8.33 -18.39
CA ALA A 75 11.39 -8.89 -17.07
C ALA A 75 10.83 -10.31 -16.89
N LEU A 76 9.67 -10.62 -17.48
CA LEU A 76 9.10 -11.98 -17.50
C LEU A 76 9.91 -12.94 -18.38
N ARG A 77 10.46 -12.46 -19.50
CA ARG A 77 11.37 -13.23 -20.36
C ARG A 77 12.73 -13.51 -19.71
N ALA A 78 13.17 -12.62 -18.82
CA ALA A 78 14.43 -12.76 -18.09
C ALA A 78 14.33 -13.67 -16.85
N GLN A 79 13.19 -14.34 -16.63
CA GLN A 79 13.04 -15.24 -15.49
C GLN A 79 13.96 -16.45 -15.62
N THR A 80 14.56 -16.82 -14.50
CA THR A 80 15.38 -18.03 -14.29
C THR A 80 14.55 -19.29 -14.10
N TYR A 81 13.23 -19.15 -13.94
CA TYR A 81 12.31 -20.28 -13.97
C TYR A 81 12.23 -20.83 -15.40
N PRO A 82 12.09 -22.16 -15.61
CA PRO A 82 11.97 -22.72 -16.96
C PRO A 82 10.84 -22.06 -17.74
N LEU A 83 11.18 -21.37 -18.84
CA LEU A 83 10.23 -20.54 -19.58
C LEU A 83 9.16 -21.39 -20.27
N ASP A 84 9.45 -22.64 -20.63
CA ASP A 84 8.49 -23.61 -21.16
C ASP A 84 7.36 -23.96 -20.18
N LYS A 85 7.53 -23.62 -18.89
CA LYS A 85 6.52 -23.77 -17.84
C LYS A 85 5.74 -22.48 -17.57
N LEU A 86 6.06 -21.39 -18.27
CA LEU A 86 5.38 -20.11 -18.12
C LEU A 86 4.33 -19.89 -19.20
N HIS A 87 3.15 -19.45 -18.77
CA HIS A 87 2.08 -18.97 -19.62
C HIS A 87 1.76 -17.51 -19.27
N VAL A 88 2.24 -16.56 -20.06
CA VAL A 88 1.99 -15.14 -19.87
C VAL A 88 0.71 -14.75 -20.60
N VAL A 89 -0.31 -14.36 -19.84
CA VAL A 89 -1.61 -13.91 -20.34
C VAL A 89 -1.73 -12.41 -20.09
N VAL A 90 -1.49 -11.62 -21.13
CA VAL A 90 -1.70 -10.17 -21.09
C VAL A 90 -3.17 -9.90 -21.33
N VAL A 91 -3.81 -9.14 -20.44
CA VAL A 91 -5.23 -8.79 -20.58
C VAL A 91 -5.36 -7.30 -20.78
N ASP A 92 -5.57 -6.90 -22.03
CA ASP A 92 -5.83 -5.53 -22.42
C ASP A 92 -7.23 -5.11 -21.97
N ASN A 93 -7.24 -4.26 -20.95
CA ASN A 93 -8.41 -3.70 -20.28
C ASN A 93 -8.98 -2.50 -21.06
N HIS A 94 -9.20 -2.70 -22.37
CA HIS A 94 -9.78 -1.71 -23.28
C HIS A 94 -8.92 -0.43 -23.42
N SER A 95 -7.64 -0.62 -23.75
CA SER A 95 -6.67 0.46 -24.01
C SER A 95 -6.99 1.22 -25.30
N THR A 96 -6.59 2.48 -25.33
CA THR A 96 -6.81 3.44 -26.44
C THR A 96 -5.51 3.96 -27.06
N ASP A 97 -4.37 3.60 -26.50
CA ASP A 97 -3.02 3.94 -26.98
C ASP A 97 -2.40 2.74 -27.73
N ALA A 98 -1.08 2.80 -28.00
CA ALA A 98 -0.40 1.76 -28.77
C ALA A 98 -0.05 0.48 -27.96
N THR A 99 -0.77 0.20 -26.86
CA THR A 99 -0.51 -0.95 -25.97
C THR A 99 -0.51 -2.29 -26.73
N ARG A 100 -1.44 -2.48 -27.68
CA ARG A 100 -1.57 -3.75 -28.42
C ARG A 100 -0.39 -3.94 -29.38
N GLU A 101 0.01 -2.86 -30.04
CA GLU A 101 1.17 -2.81 -30.92
C GLU A 101 2.45 -3.15 -30.15
N VAL A 102 2.64 -2.55 -28.97
CA VAL A 102 3.75 -2.87 -28.06
C VAL A 102 3.75 -4.36 -27.70
N PHE A 103 2.59 -4.92 -27.34
CA PHE A 103 2.47 -6.35 -27.07
C PHE A 103 2.92 -7.20 -28.27
N HIS A 104 2.44 -6.91 -29.49
CA HIS A 104 2.80 -7.70 -30.67
C HIS A 104 4.29 -7.64 -31.00
N VAL A 105 4.93 -6.49 -30.80
CA VAL A 105 6.40 -6.35 -30.94
C VAL A 105 7.13 -7.21 -29.91
N GLU A 106 6.68 -7.21 -28.65
CA GLU A 106 7.29 -8.04 -27.60
C GLU A 106 7.02 -9.54 -27.80
N GLN A 107 5.83 -9.92 -28.28
CA GLN A 107 5.45 -11.30 -28.53
C GLN A 107 6.31 -11.95 -29.62
N ALA A 108 6.77 -11.17 -30.62
CA ALA A 108 7.62 -11.65 -31.70
C ALA A 108 9.05 -12.00 -31.26
N LYS A 109 9.49 -11.58 -30.06
CA LYS A 109 10.81 -11.89 -29.53
C LYS A 109 10.86 -13.32 -28.96
N PRO A 110 12.01 -14.02 -29.00
CA PRO A 110 12.14 -15.38 -28.48
C PRO A 110 11.63 -15.52 -27.05
N PHE A 111 10.78 -16.53 -26.82
CA PHE A 111 10.26 -16.92 -25.53
C PHE A 111 9.84 -18.39 -25.62
N ASP A 112 10.48 -19.27 -24.84
CA ASP A 112 10.20 -20.72 -24.91
C ASP A 112 8.87 -21.11 -24.26
N GLY A 113 8.20 -20.15 -23.59
CA GLY A 113 6.88 -20.31 -23.01
C GLY A 113 5.74 -19.90 -23.95
N ARG A 114 4.55 -19.74 -23.39
CA ARG A 114 3.37 -19.21 -24.10
C ARG A 114 3.12 -17.76 -23.71
N MET A 115 2.91 -16.88 -24.68
CA MET A 115 2.55 -15.48 -24.43
C MET A 115 1.38 -15.09 -25.34
N GLU A 116 0.26 -14.72 -24.74
CA GLU A 116 -0.98 -14.35 -25.44
C GLU A 116 -1.58 -13.05 -24.92
N LEU A 117 -2.40 -12.42 -25.76
CA LEU A 117 -3.13 -11.20 -25.46
C LEU A 117 -4.63 -11.45 -25.58
N ILE A 118 -5.37 -11.01 -24.57
CA ILE A 118 -6.84 -10.99 -24.58
C ILE A 118 -7.27 -9.54 -24.46
N SER A 119 -8.17 -9.08 -25.33
CA SER A 119 -8.74 -7.74 -25.25
C SER A 119 -10.17 -7.79 -24.72
N LEU A 120 -10.45 -6.97 -23.71
CA LEU A 120 -11.79 -6.79 -23.18
C LEU A 120 -12.60 -5.77 -23.99
N ALA A 121 -13.90 -6.03 -24.10
CA ALA A 121 -14.85 -5.12 -24.74
C ALA A 121 -15.16 -3.88 -23.89
N PHE A 122 -14.97 -3.95 -22.57
CA PHE A 122 -15.22 -2.85 -21.64
C PHE A 122 -14.17 -2.83 -20.52
N ARG A 123 -14.08 -1.70 -19.82
CA ARG A 123 -13.07 -1.47 -18.78
C ARG A 123 -13.49 -2.07 -17.43
N GLY A 124 -12.53 -2.69 -16.76
CA GLY A 124 -12.47 -2.87 -15.32
C GLY A 124 -11.35 -3.85 -14.92
N LYS A 125 -10.52 -3.45 -13.94
CA LYS A 125 -9.35 -4.23 -13.50
C LYS A 125 -9.73 -5.64 -13.05
N ALA A 126 -10.77 -5.76 -12.22
CA ALA A 126 -11.28 -7.05 -11.75
C ALA A 126 -11.70 -7.97 -12.92
N TRP A 127 -12.37 -7.43 -13.94
CA TRP A 127 -12.75 -8.18 -15.13
C TRP A 127 -11.53 -8.67 -15.92
N ALA A 128 -10.52 -7.82 -16.07
CA ALA A 128 -9.26 -8.17 -16.74
C ALA A 128 -8.53 -9.30 -16.01
N LEU A 129 -8.40 -9.18 -14.69
CA LEU A 129 -7.81 -10.22 -13.85
C LEU A 129 -8.57 -11.55 -13.97
N ASN A 130 -9.89 -11.51 -13.83
CA ASN A 130 -10.73 -12.71 -13.89
C ASN A 130 -10.68 -13.39 -15.27
N ALA A 131 -10.72 -12.61 -16.35
CA ALA A 131 -10.57 -13.15 -17.71
C ALA A 131 -9.23 -13.89 -17.88
N GLY A 132 -8.14 -13.31 -17.38
CA GLY A 132 -6.83 -13.97 -17.37
C GLY A 132 -6.82 -15.26 -16.55
N ILE A 133 -7.43 -15.25 -15.35
CA ILE A 133 -7.53 -16.45 -14.49
C ILE A 133 -8.32 -17.58 -15.19
N TYR A 134 -9.41 -17.26 -15.88
CA TYR A 134 -10.19 -18.27 -16.60
C TYR A 134 -9.43 -18.90 -17.77
N MET A 135 -8.55 -18.13 -18.42
CA MET A 135 -7.71 -18.60 -19.53
C MET A 135 -6.43 -19.30 -19.07
N ALA A 136 -6.01 -19.07 -17.81
CA ALA A 136 -4.83 -19.69 -17.24
C ALA A 136 -5.00 -21.21 -17.11
N ASP A 137 -4.36 -21.98 -17.99
CA ASP A 137 -4.19 -23.42 -17.82
C ASP A 137 -2.84 -23.76 -17.18
N SER A 138 -2.75 -23.63 -15.85
CA SER A 138 -1.51 -23.86 -15.08
C SER A 138 -1.79 -24.24 -13.63
N ASP A 139 -0.85 -24.89 -12.97
CA ASP A 139 -0.95 -25.32 -11.57
C ASP A 139 -1.05 -24.11 -10.61
N PHE A 140 -0.28 -23.07 -10.93
CA PHE A 140 -0.26 -21.82 -10.19
C PHE A 140 -0.68 -20.64 -11.06
N VAL A 141 -1.27 -19.64 -10.43
CA VAL A 141 -1.62 -18.35 -11.03
C VAL A 141 -0.87 -17.24 -10.32
N CYS A 142 -0.18 -16.41 -11.08
CA CYS A 142 0.55 -15.25 -10.63
C CYS A 142 -0.10 -14.00 -11.21
N ASN A 143 -0.44 -13.03 -10.39
CA ASN A 143 -0.83 -11.70 -10.85
C ASN A 143 0.37 -10.74 -10.77
N VAL A 144 0.59 -9.98 -11.84
CA VAL A 144 1.63 -8.95 -11.94
C VAL A 144 1.01 -7.70 -12.58
N ASP A 145 1.08 -6.55 -11.90
CA ASP A 145 0.63 -5.29 -12.52
C ASP A 145 1.55 -4.94 -13.71
N SER A 146 1.00 -4.37 -14.78
CA SER A 146 1.74 -4.15 -16.04
C SER A 146 2.88 -3.14 -15.95
N ASP A 147 2.94 -2.32 -14.90
CA ASP A 147 4.01 -1.39 -14.56
C ASP A 147 5.02 -1.96 -13.53
N THR A 148 4.93 -3.26 -13.24
CA THR A 148 5.79 -3.97 -12.28
C THR A 148 6.85 -4.81 -12.99
N LEU A 149 8.10 -4.74 -12.53
CA LEU A 149 9.22 -5.54 -13.04
C LEU A 149 9.59 -6.63 -12.03
N LEU A 150 9.41 -7.89 -12.39
CA LEU A 150 9.86 -9.00 -11.55
C LEU A 150 11.38 -9.18 -11.62
N ARG A 151 12.02 -9.39 -10.47
CA ARG A 151 13.42 -9.82 -10.42
C ARG A 151 13.56 -11.19 -11.09
N GLU A 152 14.71 -11.47 -11.70
CA GLU A 152 14.95 -12.68 -12.52
C GLU A 152 14.67 -14.02 -11.78
N ASP A 153 14.77 -14.05 -10.46
CA ASP A 153 14.53 -15.23 -9.61
C ASP A 153 13.15 -15.23 -8.93
N ALA A 154 12.28 -14.25 -9.22
CA ALA A 154 11.04 -14.03 -8.48
C ALA A 154 10.05 -15.19 -8.61
N ILE A 155 9.78 -15.67 -9.84
CA ILE A 155 8.86 -16.79 -10.05
C ILE A 155 9.43 -18.08 -9.46
N TYR A 156 10.73 -18.34 -9.64
CA TYR A 156 11.39 -19.50 -9.04
C TYR A 156 11.24 -19.51 -7.52
N ASN A 157 11.48 -18.37 -6.86
CA ASN A 157 11.35 -18.25 -5.41
C ASN A 157 9.91 -18.45 -4.93
N MET A 158 8.91 -17.99 -5.69
CA MET A 158 7.50 -18.25 -5.41
C MET A 158 7.18 -19.73 -5.50
N VAL A 159 7.46 -20.37 -6.63
CA VAL A 159 7.18 -21.80 -6.82
C VAL A 159 7.88 -22.62 -5.74
N ARG A 160 9.14 -22.32 -5.44
CA ARG A 160 9.89 -22.97 -4.35
C ARG A 160 9.16 -22.89 -3.02
N ALA A 161 8.61 -21.73 -2.66
CA ALA A 161 7.84 -21.57 -1.42
C ALA A 161 6.58 -22.45 -1.38
N PHE A 162 5.84 -22.54 -2.49
CA PHE A 162 4.63 -23.37 -2.59
C PHE A 162 4.92 -24.87 -2.60
N VAL A 163 6.05 -25.29 -3.18
CA VAL A 163 6.45 -26.70 -3.17
C VAL A 163 6.94 -27.11 -1.77
N MET A 164 7.66 -26.23 -1.05
CA MET A 164 8.08 -26.48 0.33
C MET A 164 6.92 -26.53 1.34
N ASP A 165 5.85 -25.79 1.08
CA ASP A 165 4.67 -25.74 1.96
C ASP A 165 3.39 -26.08 1.18
N PRO A 166 2.96 -27.36 1.19
CA PRO A 166 1.69 -27.78 0.60
C PRO A 166 0.47 -27.04 1.14
N LYS A 167 0.54 -26.45 2.33
CA LYS A 167 -0.56 -25.65 2.92
C LYS A 167 -0.52 -24.18 2.50
N LEU A 168 0.49 -23.72 1.78
CA LEU A 168 0.52 -22.37 1.25
C LEU A 168 -0.52 -22.21 0.15
N ALA A 169 -1.58 -21.45 0.45
CA ALA A 169 -2.69 -21.18 -0.46
C ALA A 169 -2.39 -20.03 -1.41
N ALA A 170 -1.82 -18.96 -0.85
CA ALA A 170 -1.51 -17.74 -1.56
C ALA A 170 -0.28 -17.05 -0.96
N ALA A 171 0.47 -16.30 -1.76
CA ALA A 171 1.60 -15.52 -1.30
C ALA A 171 1.80 -14.23 -2.11
N THR A 172 2.53 -13.30 -1.52
CA THR A 172 2.95 -12.05 -2.19
C THR A 172 4.46 -11.88 -2.08
N GLY A 173 5.05 -11.20 -3.05
CA GLY A 173 6.48 -10.90 -3.05
C GLY A 173 6.81 -9.67 -2.20
N THR A 174 8.10 -9.39 -2.08
CA THR A 174 8.56 -8.08 -1.62
C THR A 174 8.40 -7.09 -2.76
N VAL A 175 7.59 -6.05 -2.56
CA VAL A 175 7.53 -4.91 -3.48
C VAL A 175 8.58 -3.89 -3.06
N GLU A 176 9.51 -3.58 -3.95
CA GLU A 176 10.56 -2.59 -3.75
C GLU A 176 10.41 -1.45 -4.75
N VAL A 177 10.52 -0.21 -4.28
CA VAL A 177 10.39 0.97 -5.14
C VAL A 177 11.70 1.18 -5.90
N MET A 178 11.63 1.37 -7.20
CA MET A 178 12.77 1.62 -8.08
C MET A 178 13.41 2.98 -7.81
N ARG A 179 14.59 3.19 -8.40
CA ARG A 179 15.11 4.56 -8.53
C ARG A 179 14.29 5.26 -9.61
N PRO A 180 14.04 6.58 -9.47
CA PRO A 180 13.50 7.36 -10.56
C PRO A 180 14.34 7.17 -11.82
N ALA A 181 13.69 6.97 -12.97
CA ALA A 181 14.37 6.68 -14.23
C ALA A 181 15.32 7.79 -14.71
N ARG A 182 15.16 9.01 -14.18
CA ARG A 182 15.98 10.17 -14.49
C ARG A 182 16.75 10.63 -13.26
N ASP A 183 18.06 10.84 -13.43
CA ASP A 183 18.95 11.31 -12.36
C ASP A 183 18.82 12.82 -12.09
N ASP A 184 18.30 13.60 -13.04
CA ASP A 184 18.14 15.05 -13.00
C ASP A 184 16.79 15.51 -12.42
N ILE A 185 16.25 14.75 -11.47
CA ILE A 185 15.00 15.14 -10.79
C ILE A 185 15.23 16.14 -9.65
N HIS A 186 14.22 16.96 -9.40
CA HIS A 186 14.22 17.92 -8.30
C HIS A 186 14.57 17.24 -6.95
N PRO A 187 15.42 17.84 -6.09
CA PRO A 187 15.87 17.23 -4.83
C PRO A 187 14.74 16.76 -3.92
N LEU A 188 13.63 17.49 -3.84
CA LEU A 188 12.45 17.07 -3.06
C LEU A 188 11.80 15.81 -3.62
N ARG A 189 11.75 15.64 -4.95
CA ARG A 189 11.21 14.43 -5.58
C ARG A 189 12.13 13.24 -5.30
N LYS A 190 13.46 13.45 -5.33
CA LYS A 190 14.44 12.43 -4.95
C LYS A 190 14.28 12.03 -3.49
N ALA A 191 14.12 12.99 -2.59
CA ALA A 191 13.87 12.76 -1.18
C ALA A 191 12.57 11.96 -0.95
N MET A 192 11.49 12.31 -1.66
CA MET A 192 10.23 11.57 -1.60
C MET A 192 10.39 10.12 -2.10
N ALA A 193 11.06 9.90 -3.23
CA ALA A 193 11.25 8.56 -3.78
C ALA A 193 12.14 7.67 -2.89
N GLU A 194 13.18 8.22 -2.26
CA GLU A 194 14.01 7.46 -1.32
C GLU A 194 13.28 7.20 0.01
N ALA A 195 12.45 8.13 0.48
CA ALA A 195 11.58 7.89 1.64
C ALA A 195 10.52 6.82 1.34
N GLU A 196 9.94 6.83 0.14
CA GLU A 196 9.00 5.79 -0.32
C GLU A 196 9.69 4.43 -0.44
N PHE A 197 10.91 4.38 -0.97
CA PHE A 197 11.73 3.17 -0.98
C PHE A 197 11.95 2.62 0.44
N VAL A 198 12.37 3.46 1.39
CA VAL A 198 12.58 3.01 2.78
C VAL A 198 11.25 2.55 3.42
N GLU A 199 10.14 3.24 3.17
CA GLU A 199 8.80 2.85 3.64
C GLU A 199 8.42 1.44 3.16
N TYR A 200 8.46 1.20 1.83
CA TYR A 200 8.15 -0.11 1.25
C TYR A 200 9.10 -1.18 1.73
N HIS A 201 10.40 -0.89 1.71
CA HIS A 201 11.42 -1.85 2.09
C HIS A 201 11.25 -2.33 3.53
N VAL A 202 11.05 -1.41 4.48
CA VAL A 202 10.74 -1.72 5.88
C VAL A 202 9.41 -2.47 6.00
N ALA A 203 8.36 -2.01 5.31
CA ALA A 203 7.04 -2.63 5.36
C ALA A 203 7.08 -4.09 4.90
N PHE A 204 7.73 -4.41 3.78
CA PHE A 204 7.79 -5.77 3.26
C PHE A 204 8.83 -6.66 3.96
N ARG A 205 10.05 -6.16 4.18
CA ARG A 205 11.13 -6.96 4.78
C ARG A 205 10.94 -7.21 6.26
N ILE A 206 10.26 -6.31 6.97
CA ILE A 206 10.07 -6.43 8.42
C ILE A 206 8.61 -6.72 8.74
N GLY A 207 7.71 -5.81 8.36
CA GLY A 207 6.30 -5.89 8.73
C GLY A 207 5.58 -7.12 8.16
N ARG A 208 5.63 -7.31 6.84
CA ARG A 208 4.94 -8.42 6.14
C ARG A 208 5.56 -9.78 6.47
N GLN A 209 6.88 -9.85 6.67
CA GLN A 209 7.53 -11.05 7.21
C GLN A 209 7.04 -11.38 8.63
N PHE A 210 6.97 -10.39 9.52
CA PHE A 210 6.42 -10.58 10.86
C PHE A 210 4.95 -11.06 10.81
N GLN A 211 4.15 -10.48 9.92
CA GLN A 211 2.77 -10.92 9.69
C GLN A 211 2.70 -12.36 9.16
N SER A 212 3.65 -12.78 8.34
CA SER A 212 3.75 -14.15 7.83
C SER A 212 4.04 -15.15 8.97
N VAL A 213 4.99 -14.85 9.85
CA VAL A 213 5.28 -15.66 11.06
C VAL A 213 4.04 -15.83 11.93
N THR A 214 3.30 -14.74 12.09
CA THR A 214 2.14 -14.69 12.96
C THR A 214 0.84 -15.11 12.26
N LYS A 215 0.89 -15.49 10.98
CA LYS A 215 -0.29 -15.84 10.17
C LYS A 215 -1.37 -14.73 10.18
N SER A 216 -0.92 -13.48 10.12
CA SER A 216 -1.74 -12.27 10.22
C SER A 216 -1.59 -11.35 9.00
N LEU A 217 -1.11 -11.88 7.88
CA LEU A 217 -0.91 -11.10 6.65
C LEU A 217 -2.24 -10.54 6.17
N PHE A 218 -2.37 -9.21 6.19
CA PHE A 218 -3.66 -8.56 5.93
C PHE A 218 -4.00 -8.46 4.44
N THR A 219 -2.98 -8.30 3.59
CA THR A 219 -3.13 -8.05 2.14
C THR A 219 -2.02 -8.75 1.39
N LEU A 220 -2.39 -9.45 0.33
CA LEU A 220 -1.50 -9.81 -0.77
C LEU A 220 -1.39 -8.60 -1.71
N ALA A 221 -0.18 -8.13 -1.99
CA ALA A 221 -0.03 -6.93 -2.81
C ALA A 221 -0.47 -7.19 -4.26
N GLY A 222 -1.38 -6.38 -4.78
CA GLY A 222 -1.84 -6.45 -6.17
C GLY A 222 -0.70 -6.48 -7.19
N ALA A 223 0.37 -5.72 -6.97
CA ALA A 223 1.53 -5.66 -7.87
C ALA A 223 2.20 -7.00 -8.12
N PHE A 224 2.22 -7.91 -7.13
CA PHE A 224 2.81 -9.24 -7.27
C PHE A 224 2.24 -10.21 -6.24
N SER A 225 1.30 -11.04 -6.70
CA SER A 225 0.66 -12.09 -5.90
C SER A 225 0.63 -13.42 -6.63
N PHE A 226 0.59 -14.51 -5.88
CA PHE A 226 0.76 -15.88 -6.38
C PHE A 226 -0.19 -16.82 -5.64
N PHE A 227 -0.87 -17.70 -6.36
CA PHE A 227 -1.95 -18.52 -5.84
C PHE A 227 -1.87 -19.94 -6.37
N ARG A 228 -2.30 -20.92 -5.56
CA ARG A 228 -2.75 -22.20 -6.10
C ARG A 228 -4.00 -21.95 -6.94
N LYS A 229 -4.03 -22.45 -8.18
CA LYS A 229 -5.19 -22.24 -9.06
C LYS A 229 -6.47 -22.81 -8.42
N GLU A 230 -6.40 -23.99 -7.83
CA GLU A 230 -7.54 -24.64 -7.16
C GLU A 230 -8.12 -23.80 -6.00
N VAL A 231 -7.25 -23.11 -5.24
CA VAL A 231 -7.67 -22.23 -4.14
C VAL A 231 -8.35 -20.99 -4.72
N LEU A 232 -7.71 -20.37 -5.72
CA LEU A 232 -8.21 -19.16 -6.35
C LEU A 232 -9.61 -19.39 -6.96
N LEU A 233 -9.82 -20.50 -7.65
CA LEU A 233 -11.11 -20.84 -8.28
C LEU A 233 -12.25 -21.15 -7.29
N GLN A 234 -11.94 -21.34 -6.01
CA GLN A 234 -12.93 -21.52 -4.92
C GLN A 234 -13.17 -20.24 -4.12
N THR A 235 -12.67 -19.11 -4.61
CA THR A 235 -13.03 -17.76 -4.12
C THR A 235 -13.97 -17.09 -5.13
N SER A 236 -14.41 -15.88 -4.81
CA SER A 236 -15.13 -15.01 -5.75
C SER A 236 -14.21 -14.35 -6.79
N LEU A 237 -12.94 -14.78 -6.87
CA LEU A 237 -11.88 -14.16 -7.66
C LEU A 237 -11.70 -12.68 -7.28
N TYR A 238 -11.30 -11.84 -8.23
CA TYR A 238 -11.23 -10.41 -7.99
C TYR A 238 -12.63 -9.79 -8.12
N SER A 239 -13.11 -9.22 -7.02
CA SER A 239 -14.39 -8.52 -6.94
C SER A 239 -14.22 -7.00 -7.08
N ASN A 240 -15.24 -6.32 -7.62
CA ASN A 240 -15.33 -4.86 -7.68
C ASN A 240 -16.13 -4.26 -6.51
N THR A 241 -16.45 -5.05 -5.48
CA THR A 241 -17.19 -4.58 -4.29
C THR A 241 -16.42 -3.52 -3.50
N THR A 242 -15.08 -3.61 -3.48
CA THR A 242 -14.22 -2.66 -2.79
C THR A 242 -13.18 -2.09 -3.76
N VAL A 243 -12.55 -0.98 -3.38
CA VAL A 243 -11.42 -0.42 -4.13
C VAL A 243 -10.09 -1.17 -3.91
N ALA A 244 -10.09 -2.20 -3.05
CA ALA A 244 -8.95 -3.06 -2.72
C ALA A 244 -9.32 -4.53 -2.97
N GLU A 245 -9.44 -4.87 -4.25
CA GLU A 245 -9.81 -6.22 -4.72
C GLU A 245 -8.87 -7.31 -4.19
N ASP A 246 -7.58 -6.97 -4.04
CA ASP A 246 -6.50 -7.85 -3.58
C ASP A 246 -6.63 -8.20 -2.09
N THR A 247 -6.99 -7.22 -1.27
CA THR A 247 -7.23 -7.36 0.16
C THR A 247 -8.52 -8.13 0.40
N ASN A 248 -9.58 -7.86 -0.38
CA ASN A 248 -10.80 -8.65 -0.30
C ASN A 248 -10.53 -10.13 -0.58
N LEU A 249 -9.85 -10.44 -1.70
CA LEU A 249 -9.48 -11.80 -2.06
C LEU A 249 -8.62 -12.48 -0.98
N THR A 250 -7.71 -11.73 -0.34
CA THR A 250 -6.91 -12.24 0.78
C THR A 250 -7.79 -12.73 1.93
N PHE A 251 -8.84 -11.98 2.27
CA PHE A 251 -9.80 -12.36 3.32
C PHE A 251 -10.67 -13.55 2.91
N GLU A 252 -11.10 -13.63 1.65
CA GLU A 252 -11.83 -14.80 1.14
C GLU A 252 -11.01 -16.08 1.25
N VAL A 253 -9.70 -16.03 0.94
CA VAL A 253 -8.80 -17.18 1.13
C VAL A 253 -8.76 -17.61 2.60
N TYR A 254 -8.66 -16.67 3.54
CA TYR A 254 -8.68 -17.00 4.97
C TYR A 254 -10.02 -17.58 5.44
N GLN A 255 -11.13 -17.12 4.87
CA GLN A 255 -12.47 -17.58 5.23
C GLN A 255 -12.76 -18.97 4.67
N ASN A 256 -12.43 -19.20 3.40
CA ASN A 256 -12.77 -20.44 2.68
C ASN A 256 -11.79 -21.57 3.01
N PHE A 257 -10.55 -21.26 3.37
CA PHE A 257 -9.48 -22.23 3.64
C PHE A 257 -8.87 -22.12 5.03
N PRO A 258 -9.67 -22.34 6.11
CA PRO A 258 -9.15 -22.30 7.46
C PRO A 258 -8.05 -23.36 7.64
N GLY A 259 -6.86 -22.91 8.02
CA GLY A 259 -5.70 -23.77 8.25
C GLY A 259 -4.69 -23.81 7.10
N MET A 260 -5.03 -23.25 5.94
CA MET A 260 -4.03 -22.92 4.92
C MET A 260 -3.27 -21.65 5.31
N HIS A 261 -2.10 -21.47 4.69
CA HIS A 261 -1.19 -20.37 4.96
C HIS A 261 -1.29 -19.32 3.85
N VAL A 262 -1.15 -18.07 4.26
CA VAL A 262 -0.97 -16.92 3.36
C VAL A 262 0.26 -16.17 3.86
N LEU A 263 1.29 -16.06 3.03
CA LEU A 263 2.63 -15.61 3.44
C LEU A 263 3.23 -14.59 2.47
N THR A 264 4.28 -13.92 2.91
CA THR A 264 5.15 -13.11 2.05
C THR A 264 6.44 -13.88 1.76
N VAL A 265 6.79 -14.03 0.48
CA VAL A 265 8.04 -14.64 0.04
C VAL A 265 9.06 -13.55 -0.21
N ALA A 266 9.96 -13.34 0.76
CA ALA A 266 10.83 -12.18 0.76
C ALA A 266 11.91 -12.19 -0.35
N GLU A 267 12.26 -13.36 -0.86
CA GLU A 267 13.19 -13.52 -1.98
C GLU A 267 12.51 -13.28 -3.33
N ALA A 268 11.19 -13.35 -3.41
CA ALA A 268 10.49 -13.02 -4.64
C ALA A 268 10.28 -11.50 -4.67
N VAL A 269 11.12 -10.78 -5.40
CA VAL A 269 11.12 -9.31 -5.43
C VAL A 269 10.47 -8.80 -6.72
N ALA A 270 9.58 -7.83 -6.55
CA ALA A 270 8.96 -7.06 -7.62
C ALA A 270 9.32 -5.59 -7.46
N TYR A 271 9.63 -4.94 -8.58
CA TYR A 271 10.03 -3.55 -8.63
C TYR A 271 8.92 -2.68 -9.20
N VAL A 272 8.60 -1.58 -8.51
CA VAL A 272 7.57 -0.61 -8.92
C VAL A 272 8.16 0.78 -9.03
N GLU A 273 7.64 1.61 -9.92
CA GLU A 273 8.08 3.00 -10.01
C GLU A 273 7.64 3.81 -8.77
N PRO A 274 8.45 4.78 -8.30
CA PRO A 274 8.03 5.70 -7.25
C PRO A 274 6.88 6.58 -7.73
N ALA A 275 6.06 7.06 -6.80
CA ALA A 275 5.00 8.01 -7.13
C ALA A 275 5.58 9.24 -7.88
N PRO A 276 5.01 9.65 -9.03
CA PRO A 276 5.59 10.70 -9.86
C PRO A 276 5.56 12.06 -9.16
N ASP A 277 4.52 12.31 -8.37
CA ASP A 277 4.30 13.53 -7.61
C ASP A 277 3.50 13.27 -6.31
N LEU A 278 3.39 14.31 -5.48
CA LEU A 278 2.68 14.24 -4.20
C LEU A 278 1.19 13.96 -4.35
N GLY A 279 0.55 14.39 -5.44
CA GLY A 279 -0.85 14.13 -5.73
C GLY A 279 -1.09 12.65 -6.02
N SER A 280 -0.24 12.03 -6.83
CA SER A 280 -0.29 10.58 -7.07
C SER A 280 -0.02 9.78 -5.78
N LEU A 281 0.95 10.21 -4.97
CA LEU A 281 1.23 9.58 -3.67
C LEU A 281 0.01 9.69 -2.74
N TYR A 282 -0.62 10.86 -2.66
CA TYR A 282 -1.86 11.07 -1.91
C TYR A 282 -2.96 10.11 -2.35
N SER A 283 -3.31 10.13 -3.65
CA SER A 283 -4.40 9.31 -4.18
C SER A 283 -4.15 7.81 -3.95
N GLN A 284 -2.88 7.38 -3.98
CA GLN A 284 -2.52 6.01 -3.65
C GLN A 284 -2.77 5.67 -2.18
N ARG A 285 -2.29 6.49 -1.24
CA ARG A 285 -2.41 6.24 0.20
C ARG A 285 -3.86 6.35 0.70
N VAL A 286 -4.65 7.27 0.13
CA VAL A 286 -6.10 7.39 0.41
C VAL A 286 -6.83 6.13 -0.04
N ARG A 287 -6.63 5.70 -1.29
CA ARG A 287 -7.29 4.51 -1.85
C ARG A 287 -6.99 3.25 -1.03
N TRP A 288 -5.74 3.07 -0.62
CA TRP A 288 -5.36 1.94 0.22
C TRP A 288 -6.06 1.96 1.58
N GLN A 289 -6.07 3.11 2.26
CA GLN A 289 -6.75 3.21 3.56
C GLN A 289 -8.26 2.98 3.44
N ARG A 290 -8.86 3.54 2.40
CA ARG A 290 -10.27 3.35 2.09
C ARG A 290 -10.61 1.89 1.83
N GLY A 291 -9.85 1.24 0.94
CA GLY A 291 -10.07 -0.16 0.59
C GLY A 291 -9.87 -1.11 1.77
N GLU A 292 -8.90 -0.82 2.64
CA GLU A 292 -8.73 -1.53 3.91
C GLU A 292 -10.01 -1.47 4.75
N LEU A 293 -10.53 -0.26 5.02
CA LEU A 293 -11.76 -0.07 5.79
C LEU A 293 -13.00 -0.73 5.16
N GLU A 294 -13.15 -0.62 3.84
CA GLU A 294 -14.24 -1.27 3.09
C GLU A 294 -14.17 -2.80 3.28
N VAL A 295 -13.01 -3.42 3.09
CA VAL A 295 -12.83 -4.87 3.30
C VAL A 295 -13.10 -5.25 4.75
N MET A 296 -12.58 -4.51 5.71
CA MET A 296 -12.82 -4.75 7.13
C MET A 296 -14.31 -4.80 7.49
N SER A 297 -15.13 -3.97 6.82
CA SER A 297 -16.59 -3.94 7.02
C SER A 297 -17.30 -5.19 6.48
N LEU A 298 -16.74 -5.84 5.45
CA LEU A 298 -17.28 -7.07 4.85
C LEU A 298 -17.04 -8.31 5.73
N TYR A 299 -16.03 -8.29 6.61
CA TYR A 299 -15.66 -9.45 7.45
C TYR A 299 -15.73 -9.17 8.96
N PRO A 300 -16.91 -8.83 9.51
CA PRO A 300 -17.08 -8.45 10.92
C PRO A 300 -16.72 -9.56 11.92
N GLN A 301 -16.65 -10.82 11.50
CA GLN A 301 -16.16 -11.93 12.33
C GLN A 301 -14.72 -11.73 12.81
N TYR A 302 -13.87 -11.04 12.05
CA TYR A 302 -12.51 -10.72 12.48
C TYR A 302 -12.46 -9.52 13.45
N LEU A 303 -13.56 -8.77 13.60
CA LEU A 303 -13.72 -7.75 14.65
C LEU A 303 -13.93 -8.34 16.04
N ARG A 304 -14.31 -9.62 16.14
CA ARG A 304 -14.53 -10.29 17.44
C ARG A 304 -13.27 -10.94 17.99
N ARG A 305 -12.14 -10.86 17.28
CA ARG A 305 -10.87 -11.45 17.70
C ARG A 305 -10.15 -10.56 18.71
N ASN A 306 -9.47 -11.19 19.67
CA ASN A 306 -8.67 -10.47 20.65
C ASN A 306 -7.54 -9.69 19.95
N PRO A 307 -7.49 -8.34 20.06
CA PRO A 307 -6.46 -7.53 19.39
C PRO A 307 -5.05 -7.75 19.94
N PHE A 308 -4.93 -8.25 21.18
CA PHE A 308 -3.64 -8.55 21.82
C PHE A 308 -3.09 -9.92 21.41
N LYS A 309 -3.88 -10.75 20.72
CA LYS A 309 -3.38 -12.02 20.18
C LYS A 309 -2.47 -11.71 19.00
N LEU A 310 -1.21 -12.14 19.12
CA LEU A 310 -0.21 -11.91 18.08
C LEU A 310 -0.53 -12.68 16.79
N SER A 311 -1.18 -13.84 16.88
CA SER A 311 -1.43 -14.72 15.75
C SER A 311 -2.85 -14.63 15.15
N GLY A 312 -2.93 -14.83 13.84
CA GLY A 312 -4.15 -14.74 13.06
C GLY A 312 -4.45 -13.31 12.62
N VAL A 313 -5.17 -13.19 11.50
CA VAL A 313 -5.72 -11.89 11.06
C VAL A 313 -6.68 -11.35 12.12
N SER A 314 -6.47 -10.11 12.54
CA SER A 314 -7.35 -9.41 13.47
C SER A 314 -7.59 -8.01 12.94
N THR A 315 -8.78 -7.80 12.39
CA THR A 315 -9.21 -6.50 11.89
C THR A 315 -9.22 -5.46 13.01
N VAL A 316 -9.57 -5.84 14.25
CA VAL A 316 -9.49 -4.94 15.41
C VAL A 316 -8.07 -4.46 15.66
N LYS A 317 -7.08 -5.34 15.51
CA LYS A 317 -5.68 -4.98 15.74
C LYS A 317 -5.21 -3.95 14.73
N SER A 318 -5.49 -4.18 13.44
CA SER A 318 -5.21 -3.18 12.39
C SER A 318 -5.95 -1.88 12.68
N LEU A 319 -7.26 -1.92 12.98
CA LEU A 319 -8.03 -0.72 13.30
C LEU A 319 -7.49 0.04 14.53
N LEU A 320 -7.04 -0.66 15.57
CA LEU A 320 -6.45 -0.04 16.75
C LEU A 320 -5.13 0.67 16.42
N ILE A 321 -4.25 0.01 15.68
CA ILE A 321 -2.94 0.54 15.30
C ILE A 321 -3.09 1.69 14.30
N ASP A 322 -3.91 1.50 13.27
CA ASP A 322 -4.02 2.42 12.14
C ASP A 322 -5.02 3.55 12.39
N HIS A 323 -6.02 3.38 13.28
CA HIS A 323 -7.01 4.42 13.60
C HIS A 323 -7.04 4.85 15.06
N THR A 324 -7.19 3.94 16.03
CA THR A 324 -7.36 4.36 17.43
C THR A 324 -6.11 5.04 17.98
N LEU A 325 -4.94 4.51 17.65
CA LEU A 325 -3.64 5.08 18.03
C LEU A 325 -3.20 6.22 17.11
N ALA A 326 -3.88 6.40 15.98
CA ALA A 326 -3.75 7.57 15.12
C ALA A 326 -4.39 8.83 15.72
N PHE A 327 -5.52 8.73 16.44
CA PHE A 327 -6.19 9.89 17.03
C PHE A 327 -5.31 10.71 17.98
N PRO A 328 -4.51 10.11 18.89
CA PRO A 328 -3.53 10.86 19.68
C PRO A 328 -2.55 11.68 18.83
N ARG A 329 -2.12 11.17 17.67
CA ARG A 329 -1.23 11.90 16.75
C ARG A 329 -1.92 13.11 16.11
N VAL A 330 -3.20 12.95 15.76
CA VAL A 330 -4.04 14.07 15.32
C VAL A 330 -4.18 15.11 16.42
N VAL A 331 -4.47 14.68 17.65
CA VAL A 331 -4.58 15.57 18.82
C VAL A 331 -3.29 16.38 19.01
N TRP A 332 -2.10 15.78 18.95
CA TRP A 332 -0.86 16.52 19.11
C TRP A 332 -0.64 17.59 18.04
N THR A 333 -1.08 17.33 16.80
CA THR A 333 -0.99 18.32 15.70
C THR A 333 -1.67 19.63 16.06
N PHE A 334 -2.84 19.54 16.70
CA PHE A 334 -3.61 20.72 17.13
C PHE A 334 -3.23 21.22 18.52
N LEU A 335 -2.74 20.31 19.38
CA LEU A 335 -2.36 20.65 20.76
C LEU A 335 -1.12 21.55 20.80
N PHE A 336 -0.12 21.36 19.93
CA PHE A 336 1.08 22.21 19.91
C PHE A 336 0.76 23.70 19.67
N PRO A 337 0.00 24.09 18.62
CA PRO A 337 -0.47 25.47 18.48
C PRO A 337 -1.36 25.92 19.64
N MET A 338 -2.26 25.06 20.12
CA MET A 338 -3.18 25.39 21.20
C MET A 338 -2.43 25.73 22.50
N MET A 339 -1.36 25.00 22.84
CA MET A 339 -0.54 25.30 24.01
C MET A 339 0.06 26.70 23.96
N PHE A 340 0.49 27.16 22.80
CA PHE A 340 0.95 28.54 22.64
C PHE A 340 -0.16 29.54 23.00
N PHE A 341 -1.38 29.34 22.48
CA PHE A 341 -2.54 30.18 22.81
C PHE A 341 -3.00 30.06 24.27
N MET A 342 -2.72 28.93 24.93
CA MET A 342 -2.97 28.74 26.37
C MET A 342 -1.91 29.41 27.26
N GLY A 343 -0.92 30.10 26.69
CA GLY A 343 0.11 30.83 27.44
C GLY A 343 1.32 29.99 27.87
N TYR A 344 1.52 28.80 27.30
CA TYR A 344 2.73 28.02 27.56
C TYR A 344 3.96 28.69 26.90
N PRO A 345 5.15 28.67 27.54
CA PRO A 345 6.36 29.21 26.94
C PRO A 345 6.70 28.54 25.61
N LEU A 346 7.01 29.34 24.58
CA LEU A 346 7.41 28.82 23.26
C LEU A 346 8.60 27.87 23.33
N SER A 347 9.56 28.12 24.23
CA SER A 347 10.69 27.23 24.47
C SER A 347 10.28 25.83 24.91
N LEU A 348 9.24 25.72 25.75
CA LEU A 348 8.70 24.45 26.20
C LEU A 348 8.00 23.70 25.06
N VAL A 349 7.13 24.39 24.31
CA VAL A 349 6.43 23.81 23.16
C VAL A 349 7.42 23.32 22.12
N PHE A 350 8.41 24.14 21.76
CA PHE A 350 9.46 23.77 20.80
C PHE A 350 10.31 22.60 21.31
N SER A 351 10.69 22.60 22.59
CA SER A 351 11.45 21.48 23.17
C SER A 351 10.68 20.16 23.13
N ALA A 352 9.36 20.18 23.34
CA ALA A 352 8.49 19.00 23.25
C ALA A 352 8.41 18.49 21.80
N MET A 353 8.25 19.39 20.82
CA MET A 353 8.28 19.03 19.40
C MET A 353 9.61 18.41 18.99
N VAL A 354 10.74 19.00 19.40
CA VAL A 354 12.09 18.48 19.10
C VAL A 354 12.30 17.11 19.75
N ALA A 355 11.93 16.93 21.02
CA ALA A 355 12.08 15.65 21.69
C ALA A 355 11.24 14.54 21.02
N MET A 356 9.99 14.86 20.65
CA MET A 356 9.13 13.92 19.93
C MET A 356 9.71 13.58 18.55
N TYR A 357 10.22 14.57 17.83
CA TYR A 357 10.90 14.36 16.55
C TYR A 357 12.15 13.47 16.71
N VAL A 358 13.00 13.74 17.70
CA VAL A 358 14.19 12.93 18.00
C VAL A 358 13.81 11.49 18.37
N ALA A 359 12.72 11.29 19.13
CA ALA A 359 12.21 9.95 19.44
C ALA A 359 11.79 9.19 18.18
N TYR A 360 11.06 9.84 17.26
CA TYR A 360 10.67 9.23 15.98
C TYR A 360 11.87 8.97 15.07
N VAL A 361 12.83 9.89 15.01
CA VAL A 361 14.11 9.70 14.32
C VAL A 361 14.84 8.46 14.84
N ALA A 362 14.89 8.25 16.16
CA ALA A 362 15.54 7.08 16.75
C ALA A 362 14.82 5.77 16.38
N ILE A 363 13.48 5.78 16.35
CA ILE A 363 12.67 4.63 15.94
C ILE A 363 12.88 4.32 14.45
N ASP A 364 12.88 5.33 13.59
CA ASP A 364 13.10 5.17 12.16
C ASP A 364 14.54 4.72 11.86
N ALA A 365 15.53 5.22 12.60
CA ALA A 365 16.90 4.73 12.53
C ALA A 365 16.97 3.23 12.90
N LEU A 366 16.24 2.78 13.92
CA LEU A 366 16.15 1.36 14.26
C LEU A 366 15.54 0.54 13.11
N TYR A 367 14.42 0.98 12.53
CA TYR A 367 13.81 0.30 11.37
C TYR A 367 14.77 0.22 10.18
N MET A 368 15.51 1.30 9.89
CA MET A 368 16.48 1.33 8.80
C MET A 368 17.67 0.41 9.08
N ILE A 369 18.18 0.36 10.31
CA ILE A 369 19.24 -0.59 10.69
C ILE A 369 18.78 -2.03 10.49
N VAL A 370 17.59 -2.36 10.97
CA VAL A 370 17.03 -3.71 10.81
C VAL A 370 16.82 -4.04 9.33
N GLY A 371 16.22 -3.12 8.58
CA GLY A 371 16.03 -3.29 7.14
C GLY A 371 17.36 -3.52 6.44
N PHE A 372 18.42 -2.78 6.81
CA PHE A 372 19.75 -2.93 6.23
C PHE A 372 20.37 -4.30 6.53
N VAL A 373 20.25 -4.78 7.78
CA VAL A 373 20.75 -6.10 8.19
C VAL A 373 20.04 -7.23 7.44
N LEU A 374 18.73 -7.11 7.21
CA LEU A 374 17.92 -8.11 6.50
C LEU A 374 18.01 -8.01 4.98
N SER A 375 18.56 -6.93 4.44
CA SER A 375 18.73 -6.74 2.99
C SER A 375 19.92 -7.50 2.46
N GLU A 376 19.92 -7.85 1.18
CA GLU A 376 21.07 -8.37 0.46
C GLU A 376 21.26 -7.62 -0.87
N GLY A 377 22.38 -7.87 -1.55
CA GLY A 377 22.63 -7.35 -2.91
C GLY A 377 22.44 -5.84 -3.09
N GLU A 378 21.64 -5.47 -4.09
CA GLU A 378 21.37 -4.09 -4.45
C GLU A 378 20.60 -3.32 -3.38
N SER A 379 19.55 -3.91 -2.80
CA SER A 379 18.74 -3.26 -1.77
C SER A 379 19.60 -2.87 -0.56
N ARG A 380 20.57 -3.71 -0.16
CA ARG A 380 21.54 -3.39 0.89
C ARG A 380 22.44 -2.20 0.51
N ARG A 381 22.90 -2.13 -0.75
CA ARG A 381 23.70 -0.99 -1.25
C ARG A 381 22.89 0.30 -1.24
N ARG A 382 21.62 0.26 -1.67
CA ARG A 382 20.74 1.42 -1.67
C ARG A 382 20.43 1.91 -0.26
N MET A 383 20.11 1.00 0.67
CA MET A 383 19.90 1.36 2.08
C MET A 383 21.12 2.05 2.71
N ARG A 384 22.34 1.61 2.37
CA ARG A 384 23.57 2.28 2.82
C ARG A 384 23.67 3.73 2.30
N GLY A 385 23.32 3.94 1.03
CA GLY A 385 23.33 5.28 0.42
C GLY A 385 22.19 6.18 0.91
N ALA A 386 21.08 5.60 1.36
CA ALA A 386 19.91 6.28 1.87
C ALA A 386 19.99 6.63 3.36
N TRP A 387 21.18 6.59 4.00
CA TRP A 387 21.30 6.82 5.45
C TRP A 387 20.66 8.14 5.91
N TRP A 388 20.79 9.23 5.13
CA TRP A 388 20.22 10.55 5.45
C TRP A 388 18.68 10.56 5.49
N VAL A 389 18.03 9.55 4.92
CA VAL A 389 16.57 9.43 4.90
C VAL A 389 15.99 9.32 6.31
N PHE A 390 16.71 8.76 7.29
CA PHE A 390 16.21 8.65 8.68
C PHE A 390 15.77 10.00 9.24
N ALA A 391 16.44 11.09 8.82
CA ALA A 391 16.14 12.43 9.32
C ALA A 391 14.82 12.95 8.75
N ILE A 392 14.52 12.67 7.47
CA ILE A 392 13.28 13.16 6.83
C ILE A 392 12.11 12.19 6.96
N LEU A 393 12.36 10.94 7.35
CA LEU A 393 11.35 9.89 7.40
C LEU A 393 10.18 10.23 8.36
N PRO A 394 10.39 10.83 9.55
CA PRO A 394 9.29 11.26 10.40
C PRO A 394 8.36 12.26 9.72
N ILE A 395 8.91 13.18 8.92
CA ILE A 395 8.13 14.18 8.16
C ILE A 395 7.33 13.48 7.05
N PHE A 396 7.97 12.58 6.31
CA PHE A 396 7.31 11.79 5.26
C PHE A 396 6.19 10.91 5.82
N ARG A 397 6.41 10.25 6.97
CA ARG A 397 5.41 9.43 7.66
C ARG A 397 4.26 10.28 8.20
N TYR A 398 4.55 11.46 8.73
CA TYR A 398 3.53 12.40 9.17
C TYR A 398 2.67 12.91 7.99
N MET A 399 3.28 13.18 6.84
CA MET A 399 2.55 13.56 5.63
C MET A 399 1.66 12.41 5.11
N THR A 400 2.23 11.21 4.94
CA THR A 400 1.46 10.05 4.46
C THR A 400 0.41 9.59 5.48
N PHE A 401 0.60 9.86 6.77
CA PHE A 401 -0.41 9.70 7.79
C PHE A 401 -1.65 10.56 7.51
N TRP A 402 -1.47 11.85 7.21
CA TRP A 402 -2.58 12.73 6.84
C TRP A 402 -3.26 12.29 5.54
N PHE A 403 -2.50 11.73 4.58
CA PHE A 403 -3.08 11.19 3.35
C PHE A 403 -3.97 9.98 3.66
N ARG A 404 -3.50 9.03 4.48
CA ARG A 404 -4.30 7.89 4.95
C ARG A 404 -5.52 8.35 5.74
N PHE A 405 -5.38 9.35 6.61
CA PHE A 405 -6.51 9.94 7.33
C PHE A 405 -7.59 10.50 6.40
N GLY A 406 -7.21 11.04 5.24
CA GLY A 406 -8.16 11.40 4.17
C GLY A 406 -9.02 10.22 3.70
N GLY A 407 -8.44 9.04 3.53
CA GLY A 407 -9.18 7.82 3.15
C GLY A 407 -10.19 7.37 4.21
N PHE A 408 -9.91 7.62 5.49
CA PHE A 408 -10.89 7.39 6.56
C PHE A 408 -12.10 8.32 6.41
N LEU A 409 -11.88 9.60 6.13
CA LEU A 409 -12.97 10.56 5.92
C LEU A 409 -13.79 10.23 4.67
N GLU A 410 -13.15 9.84 3.58
CA GLU A 410 -13.84 9.46 2.34
C GLU A 410 -14.78 8.26 2.54
N VAL A 411 -14.38 7.22 3.29
CA VAL A 411 -15.24 6.07 3.59
C VAL A 411 -16.54 6.49 4.27
N LEU A 412 -16.50 7.53 5.10
CA LEU A 412 -17.69 8.03 5.81
C LEU A 412 -18.58 8.91 4.93
N MET A 413 -18.06 9.44 3.82
CA MET A 413 -18.70 10.51 3.04
C MET A 413 -19.09 10.09 1.62
N GLU A 414 -18.43 9.11 1.02
CA GLU A 414 -18.56 8.81 -0.42
C GLU A 414 -18.76 7.32 -0.74
N PRO A 415 -19.52 6.99 -1.80
CA PRO A 415 -19.67 5.61 -2.27
C PRO A 415 -18.37 5.07 -2.92
N PRO A 416 -18.13 3.74 -2.94
CA PRO A 416 -16.88 3.12 -3.42
C PRO A 416 -16.51 3.55 -4.85
N GLN A 417 -15.34 4.16 -5.04
CA GLN A 417 -14.82 4.55 -6.37
C GLN A 417 -13.32 4.34 -6.48
N TRP A 418 -12.88 3.77 -7.62
CA TRP A 418 -11.47 3.44 -7.86
C TRP A 418 -10.55 4.67 -8.04
N ARG A 419 -11.09 5.79 -8.53
CA ARG A 419 -10.35 7.05 -8.71
C ARG A 419 -10.60 8.01 -7.57
N VAL A 420 -9.59 8.21 -6.73
CA VAL A 420 -9.53 9.31 -5.77
C VAL A 420 -8.99 10.54 -6.49
N ARG A 421 -9.78 11.62 -6.57
CA ARG A 421 -9.34 12.89 -7.17
C ARG A 421 -8.28 13.56 -6.29
N ASN A 422 -7.42 14.37 -6.91
CA ASN A 422 -6.43 15.16 -6.16
C ASN A 422 -7.15 16.11 -5.18
N PRO A 423 -6.71 16.21 -3.91
CA PRO A 423 -7.41 16.94 -2.86
C PRO A 423 -7.40 18.44 -3.11
N TRP A 424 -6.36 18.97 -3.78
CA TRP A 424 -6.32 20.36 -4.20
C TRP A 424 -7.34 20.65 -5.28
N MET A 425 -7.50 19.73 -6.24
CA MET A 425 -8.53 19.86 -7.28
C MET A 425 -9.93 19.74 -6.69
N GLN A 426 -10.17 18.77 -5.79
CA GLN A 426 -11.43 18.65 -5.05
C GLN A 426 -11.73 19.91 -4.23
N THR A 427 -10.74 20.43 -3.50
CA THR A 427 -10.91 21.65 -2.69
C THR A 427 -11.18 22.85 -3.58
N LEU A 428 -10.47 22.99 -4.71
CA LEU A 428 -10.69 24.07 -5.65
C LEU A 428 -12.07 23.98 -6.30
N GLU A 429 -12.49 22.79 -6.75
CA GLU A 429 -13.84 22.55 -7.28
C GLU A 429 -14.91 22.82 -6.23
N GLY A 430 -14.71 22.36 -4.99
CA GLY A 430 -15.61 22.62 -3.87
C GLY A 430 -15.70 24.11 -3.55
N LEU A 431 -14.59 24.84 -3.57
CA LEU A 431 -14.56 26.31 -3.42
C LEU A 431 -15.23 27.02 -4.58
N LEU A 432 -15.06 26.53 -5.82
CA LEU A 432 -15.72 27.08 -7.00
C LEU A 432 -17.23 26.81 -6.97
N GLN A 433 -17.65 25.62 -6.52
CA GLN A 433 -19.05 25.27 -6.30
C GLN A 433 -19.66 26.09 -5.17
N LEU A 434 -18.96 26.26 -4.04
CA LEU A 434 -19.38 27.13 -2.94
C LEU A 434 -19.52 28.58 -3.42
N ARG A 435 -18.56 29.08 -4.20
CA ARG A 435 -18.64 30.41 -4.81
C ARG A 435 -19.86 30.53 -5.73
N GLY A 436 -20.13 29.51 -6.55
CA GLY A 436 -21.31 29.45 -7.41
C GLY A 436 -22.61 29.44 -6.62
N SER A 437 -22.69 28.62 -5.57
CA SER A 437 -23.85 28.50 -4.67
C SER A 437 -24.09 29.78 -3.86
N VAL A 438 -23.04 30.41 -3.35
CA VAL A 438 -23.11 31.71 -2.67
C VAL A 438 -23.56 32.79 -3.65
N PHE A 439 -23.03 32.82 -4.88
CA PHE A 439 -23.45 33.76 -5.91
C PHE A 439 -24.93 33.56 -6.30
N ALA A 440 -25.37 32.32 -6.43
CA ALA A 440 -26.78 31.96 -6.68
C ALA A 440 -27.70 32.37 -5.52
N LEU A 441 -27.24 32.23 -4.27
CA LEU A 441 -27.98 32.69 -3.09
C LEU A 441 -28.14 34.22 -3.09
N PHE A 442 -27.09 34.96 -3.45
CA PHE A 442 -27.13 36.42 -3.56
C PHE A 442 -28.02 36.92 -4.70
N THR A 443 -27.98 36.28 -5.89
CA THR A 443 -28.88 36.62 -7.00
C THR A 443 -30.33 36.30 -6.64
N HIS A 444 -30.60 35.17 -6.00
CA HIS A 444 -31.95 34.83 -5.55
C HIS A 444 -32.48 35.85 -4.53
N LEU A 445 -31.68 36.22 -3.51
CA LEU A 445 -32.05 37.24 -2.52
C LEU A 445 -32.29 38.62 -3.13
N SER A 446 -31.50 39.00 -4.15
CA SER A 446 -31.69 40.25 -4.89
C SER A 446 -33.00 40.25 -5.70
N HIS A 447 -33.35 39.13 -6.35
CA HIS A 447 -34.62 38.98 -7.05
C HIS A 447 -35.82 39.03 -6.10
N THR A 448 -35.76 38.36 -4.94
CA THR A 448 -36.85 38.38 -3.96
C THR A 448 -37.06 39.79 -3.38
N ARG A 449 -35.98 40.54 -3.14
CA ARG A 449 -36.08 41.96 -2.72
C ARG A 449 -36.64 42.84 -3.83
N LEU A 450 -36.17 42.69 -5.08
CA LEU A 450 -36.65 43.47 -6.22
C LEU A 450 -38.14 43.23 -6.47
N VAL A 451 -38.58 41.97 -6.41
CA VAL A 451 -39.99 41.57 -6.53
C VAL A 451 -40.81 42.11 -5.36
N ALA A 452 -40.31 42.05 -4.12
CA ALA A 452 -41.01 42.63 -2.97
C ALA A 452 -41.16 44.16 -3.09
N THR A 453 -40.12 44.87 -3.56
CA THR A 453 -40.16 46.32 -3.77
C THR A 453 -41.11 46.72 -4.91
N LEU A 454 -41.09 45.99 -6.03
CA LEU A 454 -42.02 46.22 -7.15
C LEU A 454 -43.46 45.90 -6.78
N THR A 455 -43.71 44.84 -6.00
CA THR A 455 -45.06 44.48 -5.52
C THR A 455 -45.59 45.52 -4.53
N HIS A 456 -44.72 46.13 -3.73
CA HIS A 456 -45.09 47.22 -2.81
C HIS A 456 -45.36 48.54 -3.55
N MET A 457 -44.65 48.83 -4.65
CA MET A 457 -44.95 49.98 -5.51
C MET A 457 -46.26 49.80 -6.29
N LEU A 458 -46.56 48.60 -6.76
CA LEU A 458 -47.79 48.30 -7.52
C LEU A 458 -49.07 48.24 -6.66
N LYS A 459 -48.94 48.09 -5.33
CA LYS A 459 -50.08 48.10 -4.39
C LYS A 459 -50.36 49.47 -3.75
N GLY A 460 -49.54 50.49 -4.05
CA GLY A 460 -49.63 51.83 -3.46
C GLY A 460 -50.05 52.94 -4.44
N GLY A 461 -50.64 52.59 -5.58
CA GLY A 461 -51.14 53.53 -6.60
C GLY A 461 -52.64 53.49 -6.75
#